data_AF-Q3UZT2-F1
#
_entry.id   AF-Q3UZT2-F1
#
_cell.length_a   1.000
_cell.length_b   1.000
_cell.length_c   1.000
_cell.angle_alpha   90.00
_cell.angle_beta   90.00
_cell.angle_gamma   90.00
#
_symmetry.space_group_name_H-M   'P 1'
#
loop_
_entity.id
_entity.type
_entity.pdbx_description
1 polymer ?
#
loop_
_entity_poly.entity_id
_entity_poly.type
_entity_poly.pdbx_seq_one_letter_code
_entity_poly.pdbx_strand_id
1 'polypeptide(L)'
;MEMAEAELHKERLQAIAEKRKRQTEIEGKRRQLDEQVLLLQHSKSKVLREKWLLQGVPAGTAEEEEARRRQSEEDEFKVKQLEDNIQRLEQEIQALESEESQISAKEQIILEKLKETEKSFKDLQKSFSTADGGKCTLPRLFSDAFLLVLGVVFIYTDSPGDRCEGTLPKGIPGKGQQPSWQRPKRSHCRLFCLCLLT
;
A
#
# COMPACT_ATOMS: atom_id res chain seq x y z
N MET A 1 6.63 17.22 32.11
CA MET A 1 7.47 16.40 31.23
C MET A 1 6.62 15.38 30.47
N GLU A 2 5.68 14.68 31.14
CA GLU A 2 4.70 13.78 30.49
C GLU A 2 3.90 14.41 29.33
N MET A 3 3.55 15.71 29.44
CA MET A 3 2.85 16.44 28.37
C MET A 3 3.64 16.48 27.05
N ALA A 4 4.96 16.62 27.10
CA ALA A 4 5.80 16.71 25.89
C ALA A 4 5.95 15.35 25.19
N GLU A 5 5.96 14.25 25.94
CA GLU A 5 5.99 12.89 25.38
C GLU A 5 4.63 12.53 24.75
N ALA A 6 3.53 12.90 25.41
CA ALA A 6 2.19 12.72 24.87
C ALA A 6 1.98 13.51 23.56
N GLU A 7 2.54 14.71 23.46
CA GLU A 7 2.55 15.52 22.23
C GLU A 7 3.34 14.84 21.10
N LEU A 8 4.55 14.34 21.37
CA LEU A 8 5.36 13.60 20.38
C LEU A 8 4.66 12.30 19.92
N HIS A 9 3.97 11.59 20.81
CA HIS A 9 3.18 10.42 20.44
C HIS A 9 1.98 10.78 19.55
N LYS A 10 1.32 11.90 19.82
CA LYS A 10 0.24 12.42 18.97
C LYS A 10 0.76 12.81 17.59
N GLU A 11 1.88 13.51 17.51
CA GLU A 11 2.54 13.87 16.25
C GLU A 11 2.92 12.63 15.43
N ARG A 12 3.43 11.58 16.09
CA ARG A 12 3.72 10.31 15.44
C ARG A 12 2.48 9.65 14.84
N LEU A 13 1.38 9.57 15.60
CA LEU A 13 0.13 8.99 15.10
C LEU A 13 -0.43 9.78 13.91
N GLN A 14 -0.30 11.11 13.94
CA GLN A 14 -0.65 11.97 12.81
C GLN A 14 0.21 11.68 11.58
N ALA A 15 1.54 11.58 11.74
CA ALA A 15 2.44 11.25 10.63
C ALA A 15 2.11 9.89 9.98
N ILE A 16 1.75 8.88 10.78
CA ILE A 16 1.31 7.57 10.28
C ILE A 16 0.01 7.68 9.48
N ALA A 17 -0.98 8.43 9.98
CA ALA A 17 -2.24 8.63 9.29
C ALA A 17 -2.04 9.36 7.95
N GLU A 18 -1.21 10.39 7.93
CA GLU A 18 -0.84 11.12 6.72
C GLU A 18 -0.11 10.22 5.72
N LYS A 19 0.83 9.39 6.18
CA LYS A 19 1.54 8.41 5.34
C LYS A 19 0.56 7.42 4.70
N ARG A 20 -0.39 6.87 5.47
CA ARG A 20 -1.43 5.96 4.94
C ARG A 20 -2.30 6.64 3.89
N LYS A 21 -2.70 7.90 4.12
CA LYS A 21 -3.46 8.67 3.14
C LYS A 21 -2.68 8.84 1.84
N ARG A 22 -1.40 9.23 1.91
CA ARG A 22 -0.54 9.38 0.73
C ARG A 22 -0.32 8.06 -0.01
N GLN A 23 -0.17 6.94 0.70
CA GLN A 23 -0.07 5.61 0.08
C GLN A 23 -1.32 5.28 -0.75
N THR A 24 -2.52 5.51 -0.21
CA THR A 24 -3.76 5.27 -0.97
C THR A 24 -3.89 6.15 -2.21
N GLU A 25 -3.42 7.38 -2.15
CA GLU A 25 -3.41 8.31 -3.28
C GLU A 25 -2.42 7.88 -4.37
N ILE A 26 -1.21 7.46 -3.99
CA ILE A 26 -0.20 6.91 -4.91
C ILE A 26 -0.74 5.66 -5.61
N GLU A 27 -1.35 4.74 -4.86
CA GLU A 27 -1.97 3.54 -5.44
C GLU A 27 -3.10 3.88 -6.40
N GLY A 28 -3.92 4.89 -6.08
CA GLY A 28 -4.98 5.38 -6.97
C GLY A 28 -4.42 5.94 -8.28
N LYS A 29 -3.39 6.79 -8.19
CA LYS A 29 -2.71 7.37 -9.35
C LYS A 29 -2.01 6.30 -10.20
N ARG A 30 -1.40 5.29 -9.58
CA ARG A 30 -0.79 4.15 -10.28
C ARG A 30 -1.82 3.35 -11.07
N ARG A 31 -3.00 3.06 -10.49
CA ARG A 31 -4.10 2.41 -11.24
C ARG A 31 -4.55 3.25 -12.43
N GLN A 32 -4.65 4.57 -12.25
CA GLN A 32 -5.01 5.50 -13.34
C GLN A 32 -3.94 5.50 -14.45
N LEU A 33 -2.66 5.44 -14.09
CA LEU A 33 -1.56 5.33 -15.05
C LEU A 33 -1.67 4.02 -15.85
N ASP A 34 -1.88 2.89 -15.18
CA ASP A 34 -2.03 1.57 -15.82
C ASP A 34 -3.21 1.56 -16.82
N GLU A 35 -4.34 2.18 -16.45
CA GLU A 35 -5.50 2.32 -17.34
C GLU A 35 -5.16 3.15 -18.58
N GLN A 36 -4.47 4.27 -18.42
CA GLN A 36 -4.06 5.10 -19.57
C GLN A 36 -3.03 4.41 -20.46
N VAL A 37 -2.09 3.66 -19.89
CA VAL A 37 -1.14 2.85 -20.66
C VAL A 37 -1.86 1.79 -21.49
N LEU A 38 -2.87 1.12 -20.91
CA LEU A 38 -3.69 0.15 -21.64
C LEU A 38 -4.48 0.83 -22.77
N LEU A 39 -5.09 2.00 -22.51
CA LEU A 39 -5.80 2.79 -23.52
C LEU A 39 -4.87 3.27 -24.65
N LEU A 40 -3.64 3.67 -24.31
CA LEU A 40 -2.63 4.04 -25.28
C LEU A 40 -2.27 2.85 -26.18
N GLN A 41 -2.05 1.67 -25.59
CA GLN A 41 -1.77 0.45 -26.34
C GLN A 41 -2.91 0.11 -27.30
N HIS A 42 -4.16 0.21 -26.83
CA HIS A 42 -5.33 -0.05 -27.66
C HIS A 42 -5.44 0.95 -28.81
N SER A 43 -5.26 2.24 -28.53
CA SER A 43 -5.28 3.32 -29.53
C SER A 43 -4.18 3.15 -30.57
N LYS A 44 -2.95 2.83 -30.16
CA LYS A 44 -1.83 2.53 -31.08
C LYS A 44 -2.14 1.33 -31.97
N SER A 45 -2.72 0.27 -31.41
CA SER A 45 -3.12 -0.92 -32.16
C SER A 45 -4.23 -0.62 -33.17
N LYS A 46 -5.18 0.25 -32.80
CA LYS A 46 -6.26 0.73 -33.67
C LYS A 46 -5.71 1.51 -34.86
N VAL A 47 -4.85 2.52 -34.61
CA VAL A 47 -4.20 3.34 -35.66
C VAL A 47 -3.46 2.46 -36.67
N LEU A 48 -2.64 1.52 -36.18
CA LEU A 48 -1.92 0.61 -37.06
C LEU A 48 -2.88 -0.24 -37.89
N ARG A 49 -3.91 -0.82 -37.26
CA ARG A 49 -4.89 -1.64 -37.97
C ARG A 49 -5.60 -0.84 -39.06
N GLU A 50 -6.05 0.38 -38.77
CA GLU A 50 -6.73 1.24 -39.73
C GLU A 50 -5.79 1.59 -40.90
N LYS A 51 -4.55 1.96 -40.62
CA LYS A 51 -3.54 2.20 -41.66
C LYS A 51 -3.34 0.98 -42.57
N TRP A 52 -3.24 -0.22 -42.00
CA TRP A 52 -3.10 -1.47 -42.76
C TRP A 52 -4.33 -1.79 -43.61
N LEU A 53 -5.54 -1.60 -43.08
CA LEU A 53 -6.80 -1.84 -43.82
C LEU A 53 -6.94 -0.90 -45.03
N LEU A 54 -6.47 0.34 -44.88
CA LEU A 54 -6.65 1.39 -45.89
C LEU A 54 -5.53 1.41 -46.94
N GLN A 55 -4.39 0.77 -46.69
CA GLN A 55 -3.23 0.76 -47.61
C GLN A 55 -3.49 0.02 -48.94
N GLY A 56 -4.47 -0.88 -48.96
CA GLY A 56 -4.84 -1.67 -50.16
C GLY A 56 -6.13 -1.21 -50.86
N VAL A 57 -6.83 -0.21 -50.32
CA VAL A 57 -8.11 0.28 -50.87
C VAL A 57 -7.88 1.67 -51.48
N PRO A 58 -7.84 1.82 -52.82
CA PRO A 58 -7.77 3.14 -53.43
C PRO A 58 -9.02 3.93 -53.02
N ALA A 59 -8.83 5.18 -52.55
CA ALA A 59 -9.95 6.05 -52.25
C ALA A 59 -10.76 6.30 -53.52
N GLY A 60 -12.08 6.07 -53.47
CA GLY A 60 -12.95 6.19 -54.66
C GLY A 60 -13.18 7.65 -55.07
N THR A 61 -12.97 8.60 -54.15
CA THR A 61 -13.13 10.03 -54.36
C THR A 61 -12.13 10.84 -53.54
N ALA A 62 -11.88 12.10 -53.92
CA ALA A 62 -11.02 13.01 -53.16
C ALA A 62 -11.55 13.30 -51.75
N GLU A 63 -12.87 13.34 -51.58
CA GLU A 63 -13.53 13.57 -50.29
C GLU A 63 -13.34 12.39 -49.32
N GLU A 64 -13.34 11.16 -49.83
CA GLU A 64 -13.03 9.96 -49.05
C GLU A 64 -11.56 9.94 -48.59
N GLU A 65 -10.62 10.35 -49.44
CA GLU A 65 -9.21 10.49 -49.09
C GLU A 65 -8.99 11.57 -48.03
N GLU A 66 -9.67 12.71 -48.12
CA GLU A 66 -9.63 13.74 -47.08
C GLU A 66 -10.23 13.27 -45.75
N ALA A 67 -11.38 12.60 -45.77
CA ALA A 67 -11.98 12.03 -44.57
C ALA A 67 -11.03 11.04 -43.88
N ARG A 68 -10.36 10.20 -44.67
CA ARG A 68 -9.38 9.22 -44.22
C ARG A 68 -8.16 9.89 -43.57
N ARG A 69 -7.67 10.99 -44.14
CA ARG A 69 -6.58 11.79 -43.57
C ARG A 69 -6.97 12.43 -42.24
N ARG A 70 -8.14 13.08 -42.18
CA ARG A 70 -8.63 13.71 -40.94
C ARG A 70 -8.78 12.69 -39.82
N GLN A 71 -9.30 11.50 -40.11
CA GLN A 71 -9.39 10.42 -39.13
C GLN A 71 -8.01 9.98 -38.62
N SER A 72 -7.03 9.81 -39.51
CA SER A 72 -5.66 9.45 -39.13
C SER A 72 -5.02 10.52 -38.25
N GLU A 73 -5.20 11.79 -38.59
CA GLU A 73 -4.70 12.92 -37.79
C GLU A 73 -5.35 12.98 -36.41
N GLU A 74 -6.66 12.74 -36.32
CA GLU A 74 -7.38 12.73 -35.05
C GLU A 74 -6.93 11.58 -34.15
N ASP A 75 -6.75 10.38 -34.70
CA ASP A 75 -6.28 9.23 -33.92
C ASP A 75 -4.81 9.37 -33.51
N GLU A 76 -3.94 9.94 -34.37
CA GLU A 76 -2.57 10.31 -33.99
C GLU A 76 -2.55 11.36 -32.87
N PHE A 77 -3.45 12.34 -32.93
CA PHE A 77 -3.58 13.35 -31.90
C PHE A 77 -4.03 12.75 -30.56
N LYS A 78 -5.00 11.83 -30.57
CA LYS A 78 -5.43 11.09 -29.36
C LYS A 78 -4.29 10.27 -28.75
N VAL A 79 -3.47 9.62 -29.57
CA VAL A 79 -2.28 8.89 -29.11
C VAL A 79 -1.30 9.83 -28.40
N LYS A 80 -0.99 10.99 -29.00
CA LYS A 80 -0.11 12.00 -28.38
C LYS A 80 -0.66 12.51 -27.05
N GLN A 81 -1.96 12.83 -27.00
CA GLN A 81 -2.60 13.26 -25.75
C GLN A 81 -2.50 12.21 -24.63
N LEU A 82 -2.67 10.94 -24.95
CA LEU A 82 -2.52 9.85 -23.98
C LEU A 82 -1.07 9.72 -23.51
N GLU A 83 -0.07 9.87 -24.41
CA GLU A 83 1.34 9.88 -24.05
C GLU A 83 1.69 11.04 -23.10
N ASP A 84 1.22 12.25 -23.39
CA ASP A 84 1.43 13.43 -22.54
C ASP A 84 0.78 13.24 -21.16
N ASN A 85 -0.43 12.67 -21.11
CA ASN A 85 -1.12 12.40 -19.85
C ASN A 85 -0.41 11.33 -19.00
N ILE A 86 0.14 10.29 -19.64
CA ILE A 86 0.95 9.26 -18.98
C ILE A 86 2.19 9.91 -18.36
N GLN A 87 2.95 10.71 -19.12
CA GLN A 87 4.14 11.40 -18.60
C GLN A 87 3.80 12.31 -17.41
N ARG A 88 2.71 13.06 -17.49
CA ARG A 88 2.25 13.91 -16.37
C ARG A 88 1.92 13.07 -15.14
N LEU A 89 1.19 11.96 -15.29
CA LEU A 89 0.86 11.08 -14.17
C LEU A 89 2.10 10.43 -13.54
N GLU A 90 3.08 10.04 -14.35
CA GLU A 90 4.36 9.51 -13.86
C GLU A 90 5.09 10.53 -12.98
N GLN A 91 5.13 11.80 -13.40
CA GLN A 91 5.71 12.90 -12.61
C GLN A 91 4.92 13.16 -11.32
N GLU A 92 3.59 13.16 -11.38
CA GLU A 92 2.74 13.30 -10.18
C GLU A 92 2.98 12.18 -9.18
N ILE A 93 3.10 10.92 -9.63
CA ILE A 93 3.43 9.77 -8.77
C ILE A 93 4.80 9.96 -8.12
N GLN A 94 5.83 10.35 -8.89
CA GLN A 94 7.17 10.60 -8.34
C GLN A 94 7.17 11.71 -7.27
N ALA A 95 6.41 12.79 -7.50
CA ALA A 95 6.26 13.86 -6.53
C ALA A 95 5.62 13.35 -5.23
N LEU A 96 4.50 12.62 -5.34
CA LEU A 96 3.82 12.02 -4.19
C LEU A 96 4.70 11.04 -3.40
N GLU A 97 5.51 10.23 -4.09
CA GLU A 97 6.48 9.32 -3.47
C GLU A 97 7.57 10.08 -2.70
N SER A 98 8.06 11.19 -3.26
CA SER A 98 9.01 12.05 -2.56
C SER A 98 8.41 12.65 -1.29
N GLU A 99 7.14 13.06 -1.32
CA GLU A 99 6.44 13.58 -0.14
C GLU A 99 6.19 12.50 0.91
N GLU A 100 5.83 11.28 0.50
CA GLU A 100 5.68 10.12 1.40
C GLU A 100 7.01 9.80 2.10
N SER A 101 8.12 9.82 1.36
CA SER A 101 9.45 9.58 1.92
C SER A 101 9.85 10.64 2.96
N GLN A 102 9.47 11.91 2.74
CA GLN A 102 9.69 13.00 3.69
C GLN A 102 8.87 12.81 4.97
N ILE A 103 7.62 12.35 4.86
CA ILE A 103 6.80 12.02 6.03
C ILE A 103 7.45 10.87 6.81
N SER A 104 7.96 9.85 6.13
CA SER A 104 8.65 8.73 6.79
C SER A 104 9.94 9.17 7.50
N ALA A 105 10.71 10.09 6.92
CA ALA A 105 11.89 10.65 7.56
C ALA A 105 11.53 11.46 8.81
N LYS A 106 10.47 12.26 8.74
CA LYS A 106 9.95 13.01 9.90
C LYS A 106 9.47 12.07 11.01
N GLU A 107 8.76 10.99 10.68
CA GLU A 107 8.36 9.97 11.67
C GLU A 107 9.56 9.36 12.37
N GLN A 108 10.64 9.05 11.64
CA GLN A 108 11.85 8.46 12.20
C GLN A 108 12.54 9.40 13.19
N ILE A 109 12.59 10.70 12.88
CA ILE A 109 13.14 11.72 13.79
C ILE A 109 12.30 11.80 15.08
N ILE A 110 10.96 11.73 14.98
CA ILE A 110 10.08 11.72 16.15
C ILE A 110 10.32 10.47 17.01
N LEU A 111 10.50 9.31 16.38
CA LEU A 111 10.82 8.05 17.06
C LEU A 111 12.16 8.10 17.80
N GLU A 112 13.18 8.73 17.22
CA GLU A 112 14.49 8.87 17.86
C GLU A 112 14.42 9.79 19.08
N LYS A 113 13.72 10.92 18.96
CA LYS A 113 13.46 11.84 20.08
C LYS A 113 12.73 11.15 21.25
N LEU A 114 11.73 10.32 20.95
CA LEU A 114 11.01 9.53 21.98
C LEU A 114 11.94 8.53 22.69
N LYS A 115 12.90 7.93 21.99
CA LYS A 115 13.89 7.02 22.61
C LYS A 115 14.90 7.77 23.48
N GLU A 116 15.32 8.96 23.07
CA GLU A 116 16.22 9.81 23.84
C GLU A 116 15.57 10.27 25.16
N THR A 117 14.29 10.64 25.14
CA THR A 117 13.56 11.00 26.37
C THR A 117 13.41 9.79 27.32
N GLU A 118 13.08 8.61 26.79
CA GLU A 118 12.98 7.38 27.58
C GLU A 118 14.33 6.97 28.20
N LYS A 119 15.42 7.08 27.43
CA LYS A 119 16.78 6.75 27.91
C LYS A 119 17.24 7.74 28.98
N SER A 120 17.00 9.04 28.77
CA SER A 120 17.30 10.09 29.75
C SER A 120 16.59 9.84 31.08
N PHE A 121 15.31 9.42 31.04
CA PHE A 121 14.58 9.05 32.25
C PHE A 121 15.17 7.83 32.97
N LYS A 122 15.53 6.76 32.23
CA LYS A 122 16.19 5.58 32.80
C LYS A 122 17.54 5.91 33.45
N ASP A 123 18.33 6.79 32.84
CA ASP A 123 19.62 7.22 33.37
C ASP A 123 19.45 8.10 34.64
N LEU A 124 18.45 8.99 34.65
CA LEU A 124 18.06 9.74 35.86
C LEU A 124 17.62 8.78 36.98
N GLN A 125 16.72 7.85 36.71
CA GLN A 125 16.25 6.86 37.69
C GLN A 125 17.39 6.00 38.27
N LYS A 126 18.34 5.60 37.43
CA LYS A 126 19.54 4.86 37.84
C LYS A 126 20.45 5.71 38.73
N SER A 127 20.62 6.99 38.41
CA SER A 127 21.43 7.92 39.22
C SER A 127 20.83 8.15 40.62
N PHE A 128 19.50 8.25 40.73
CA PHE A 128 18.79 8.29 42.03
C PHE A 128 18.98 7.01 42.85
N SER A 129 19.09 5.86 42.20
CA SER A 129 19.31 4.57 42.88
C SER A 129 20.76 4.35 43.32
N THR A 130 21.72 5.12 42.81
CA THR A 130 23.16 5.02 43.15
C THR A 130 23.62 5.99 44.24
N ALA A 131 22.74 6.87 44.73
CA ALA A 131 23.02 7.81 45.81
C ALA A 131 22.36 7.36 47.13
N ASP A 132 22.66 6.15 47.60
CA ASP A 132 22.78 5.90 49.03
C ASP A 132 23.39 4.52 49.30
N GLY A 133 24.67 4.53 49.69
CA GLY A 133 25.22 3.49 50.56
C GLY A 133 24.66 3.69 51.96
N GLY A 134 23.35 3.49 52.14
CA GLY A 134 22.64 3.73 53.39
C GLY A 134 21.41 2.85 53.44
N LYS A 135 21.40 1.90 54.38
CA LYS A 135 20.33 0.91 54.56
C LYS A 135 18.98 1.61 54.79
N CYS A 136 18.12 1.63 53.78
CA CYS A 136 16.69 1.91 53.96
C CYS A 136 15.92 0.68 53.46
N THR A 137 15.41 -0.08 54.43
CA THR A 137 14.42 -1.13 54.22
C THR A 137 13.19 -0.56 53.53
N LEU A 138 13.08 -0.76 52.21
CA LEU A 138 11.83 -0.56 51.50
C LEU A 138 10.87 -1.70 51.86
N PRO A 139 9.61 -1.41 52.24
CA PRO A 139 8.58 -2.43 52.27
C PRO A 139 8.39 -2.95 50.84
N ARG A 140 8.57 -4.27 50.68
CA ARG A 140 8.11 -5.05 49.54
C ARG A 140 6.57 -5.00 49.46
N LEU A 141 6.01 -3.90 48.99
CA LEU A 141 4.58 -3.83 48.64
C LEU A 141 4.42 -3.01 47.36
N PHE A 142 4.89 -3.53 46.24
CA PHE A 142 4.36 -3.18 44.91
C PHE A 142 4.63 -4.30 43.89
N SER A 143 4.49 -5.57 44.28
CA SER A 143 4.55 -6.70 43.33
C SER A 143 3.28 -7.52 43.16
N ASP A 144 2.28 -7.40 44.04
CA ASP A 144 1.13 -8.33 43.98
C ASP A 144 -0.21 -7.67 43.56
N ALA A 145 -0.16 -6.50 42.92
CA ALA A 145 -1.36 -5.85 42.35
C ALA A 145 -1.26 -5.49 40.86
N PHE A 146 -0.09 -5.62 40.22
CA PHE A 146 0.09 -5.25 38.81
C PHE A 146 -0.28 -6.37 37.81
N LEU A 147 -0.54 -7.60 38.31
CA LEU A 147 -0.89 -8.76 37.47
C LEU A 147 -2.39 -8.94 37.22
N LEU A 148 -3.26 -8.03 37.66
CA LEU A 148 -4.70 -8.08 37.35
C LEU A 148 -5.16 -7.06 36.30
N VAL A 149 -4.24 -6.35 35.63
CA VAL A 149 -4.57 -5.49 34.47
C VAL A 149 -3.96 -6.01 33.16
N LEU A 150 -3.07 -7.00 33.21
CA LEU A 150 -2.60 -7.73 32.02
C LEU A 150 -3.52 -8.91 31.71
N GLY A 151 -4.82 -8.64 31.63
CA GLY A 151 -5.86 -9.55 31.19
C GLY A 151 -6.46 -9.11 29.86
N VAL A 152 -5.83 -9.55 28.77
CA VAL A 152 -6.43 -9.71 27.42
C VAL A 152 -6.80 -8.42 26.66
N VAL A 153 -5.90 -7.94 25.80
CA VAL A 153 -6.17 -7.71 24.35
C VAL A 153 -4.84 -7.75 23.58
N PHE A 154 -4.45 -8.94 23.13
CA PHE A 154 -3.69 -9.14 21.88
C PHE A 154 -4.56 -10.19 21.18
N ILE A 155 -5.37 -9.87 20.17
CA ILE A 155 -4.98 -9.65 18.77
C ILE A 155 -6.12 -8.90 18.06
N TYR A 156 -5.83 -7.73 17.49
CA TYR A 156 -6.33 -7.34 16.15
C TYR A 156 -5.46 -6.20 15.62
N THR A 157 -4.21 -6.53 15.25
CA THR A 157 -3.53 -5.75 14.21
C THR A 157 -4.17 -6.15 12.89
N ASP A 158 -5.08 -5.31 12.39
CA ASP A 158 -5.44 -5.30 10.99
C ASP A 158 -4.21 -4.76 10.23
N SER A 159 -3.47 -5.69 9.63
CA SER A 159 -2.42 -5.40 8.67
C SER A 159 -2.97 -5.82 7.30
N PRO A 160 -3.32 -4.86 6.42
CA PRO A 160 -3.67 -5.18 5.06
C PRO A 160 -2.35 -5.33 4.29
N GLY A 161 -2.01 -6.54 3.87
CA GLY A 161 -0.84 -6.72 3.01
C GLY A 161 -0.22 -8.09 3.00
N ASP A 162 -0.99 -9.15 2.75
CA ASP A 162 -0.44 -10.34 2.09
C ASP A 162 -1.35 -10.71 0.92
N ARG A 163 -0.89 -10.31 -0.26
CA ARG A 163 -1.48 -10.68 -1.55
C ARG A 163 -1.24 -12.17 -1.73
N CYS A 164 -2.31 -12.96 -1.68
CA CYS A 164 -2.29 -14.33 -2.16
C CYS A 164 -1.88 -14.33 -3.64
N GLU A 165 -0.65 -14.74 -3.93
CA GLU A 165 -0.25 -15.12 -5.27
C GLU A 165 -0.99 -16.41 -5.64
N GLY A 166 -2.16 -16.25 -6.25
CA GLY A 166 -2.81 -17.31 -7.00
C GLY A 166 -1.89 -17.74 -8.12
N THR A 167 -1.28 -18.92 -7.98
CA THR A 167 -0.53 -19.55 -9.07
C THR A 167 -1.54 -19.92 -10.16
N LEU A 168 -1.54 -19.15 -11.24
CA LEU A 168 -2.30 -19.43 -12.45
C LEU A 168 -1.81 -20.76 -13.04
N PRO A 169 -2.70 -21.74 -13.31
CA PRO A 169 -2.29 -22.95 -14.01
C PRO A 169 -1.85 -22.60 -15.44
N LYS A 170 -0.59 -22.87 -15.76
CA LYS A 170 -0.10 -22.86 -17.14
C LYS A 170 -0.68 -24.08 -17.86
N GLY A 171 -1.50 -23.84 -18.89
CA GLY A 171 -1.83 -24.84 -19.89
C GLY A 171 -3.26 -24.74 -20.40
N ILE A 172 -3.42 -24.46 -21.69
CA ILE A 172 -4.68 -24.63 -22.42
C ILE A 172 -4.79 -26.13 -22.75
N PRO A 173 -5.76 -26.89 -22.20
CA PRO A 173 -6.03 -28.24 -22.69
C PRO A 173 -6.75 -28.15 -24.04
N GLY A 174 -6.17 -28.82 -25.04
CA GLY A 174 -6.83 -29.09 -26.31
C GLY A 174 -8.15 -29.84 -26.10
N LYS A 175 -9.10 -29.62 -27.02
CA LYS A 175 -10.46 -30.16 -26.97
C LYS A 175 -10.48 -31.66 -26.65
N GLY A 176 -11.14 -32.06 -25.55
CA GLY A 176 -11.60 -33.45 -25.36
C GLY A 176 -11.23 -34.20 -24.08
N GLN A 177 -10.98 -33.57 -22.93
CA GLN A 177 -10.87 -34.30 -21.65
C GLN A 177 -11.59 -33.57 -20.50
N GLN A 178 -12.41 -34.31 -19.75
CA GLN A 178 -13.08 -33.82 -18.54
C GLN A 178 -12.06 -33.56 -17.41
N PRO A 179 -12.17 -32.46 -16.65
CA PRO A 179 -11.29 -32.22 -15.50
C PRO A 179 -11.68 -33.11 -14.31
N SER A 180 -10.71 -33.86 -13.78
CA SER A 180 -10.87 -34.64 -12.55
C SER A 180 -10.67 -33.73 -11.33
N TRP A 181 -11.74 -33.51 -10.57
CA TRP A 181 -11.69 -32.74 -9.32
C TRP A 181 -11.14 -33.60 -8.19
N GLN A 182 -9.83 -33.51 -7.93
CA GLN A 182 -9.24 -34.10 -6.73
C GLN A 182 -9.51 -33.18 -5.52
N ARG A 183 -10.28 -33.65 -4.54
CA ARG A 183 -10.53 -32.93 -3.29
C ARG A 183 -9.26 -32.86 -2.44
N PRO A 184 -8.87 -31.68 -1.91
CA PRO A 184 -7.80 -31.56 -0.94
C PRO A 184 -8.17 -32.23 0.40
N LYS A 185 -7.21 -32.94 1.00
CA LYS A 185 -7.33 -33.57 2.32
C LYS A 185 -7.57 -32.51 3.40
N ARG A 186 -8.72 -32.61 4.08
CA ARG A 186 -9.06 -31.84 5.29
C ARG A 186 -8.01 -32.09 6.37
N SER A 187 -7.20 -31.09 6.68
CA SER A 187 -6.35 -31.07 7.87
C SER A 187 -6.54 -29.74 8.59
N HIS A 188 -7.22 -29.80 9.73
CA HIS A 188 -7.19 -28.82 10.82
C HIS A 188 -7.92 -27.48 10.63
N CYS A 189 -9.25 -27.54 10.54
CA CYS A 189 -10.09 -26.54 11.22
C CYS A 189 -10.53 -27.14 12.56
N ARG A 190 -9.79 -26.87 13.64
CA ARG A 190 -10.34 -27.04 15.00
C ARG A 190 -10.94 -25.69 15.43
N LEU A 191 -12.19 -25.48 15.03
CA LEU A 191 -13.09 -24.53 15.71
C LEU A 191 -13.38 -25.12 17.09
N PHE A 192 -12.89 -24.49 18.14
CA PHE A 192 -13.34 -24.79 19.50
C PHE A 192 -14.61 -23.97 19.76
N CYS A 193 -15.78 -24.59 19.57
CA CYS A 193 -17.04 -24.09 20.11
C CYS A 193 -17.09 -24.39 21.61
N LEU A 194 -17.02 -23.35 22.45
CA LEU A 194 -17.47 -23.44 23.83
C LEU A 194 -18.97 -23.17 23.86
N CYS A 195 -19.76 -24.24 23.98
CA CYS A 195 -21.12 -24.16 24.48
C CYS A 195 -21.06 -23.79 25.97
N LEU A 196 -21.50 -22.59 26.32
CA LEU A 196 -21.95 -22.29 27.68
C LEU A 196 -23.37 -22.86 27.83
N LEU A 197 -23.50 -23.94 28.60
CA LEU A 197 -24.76 -24.31 29.21
C LEU A 197 -25.12 -23.25 30.26
N THR A 198 -26.24 -22.58 30.06
CA THR A 198 -27.16 -22.18 31.14
C THR A 198 -27.98 -23.37 31.58
#